data_AF-A0A365D6Z0-F1
#
_entry.id   AF-A0A365D6Z0-F1
#
_cell.length_a   1.000
_cell.length_b   1.000
_cell.length_c   1.000
_cell.angle_alpha   90.00
_cell.angle_beta   90.00
_cell.angle_gamma   90.00
#
_symmetry.space_group_name_H-M   'P 1'
#
loop_
_entity.id
_entity.type
_entity.pdbx_description
1 polymer ?
#
loop_
_entity_poly.entity_id
_entity_poly.type
_entity_poly.pdbx_seq_one_letter_code
_entity_poly.pdbx_strand_id
1 'polypeptide(L)' 'MANIAEVLGRLTPEEVAELRSLGPQGHLPRHLVEALDRAAGGTGSGRGYYVANGNVSSTGGPLMVLRSDVSNWLTGSGS' A
#
# COMPACT_ATOMS: atom_id res chain seq x y z
N MET A 1 -5.26 -8.06 -12.27
CA MET A 1 -4.19 -7.04 -12.30
C MET A 1 -4.68 -5.62 -12.58
N ALA A 2 -5.77 -5.40 -13.35
CA ALA A 2 -6.30 -4.05 -13.68
C ALA A 2 -6.51 -3.13 -12.46
N ASN A 3 -7.00 -3.68 -11.33
CA ASN A 3 -7.33 -2.88 -10.15
C ASN A 3 -6.09 -2.33 -9.39
N ILE A 4 -4.87 -2.84 -9.63
CA ILE A 4 -3.64 -2.32 -8.98
C ILE A 4 -3.17 -1.05 -9.67
N ALA A 5 -3.07 -1.08 -11.01
CA ALA A 5 -2.68 0.09 -11.78
C ALA A 5 -3.67 1.24 -11.62
N GLU A 6 -4.99 0.96 -11.58
CA GLU A 6 -6.01 1.98 -11.37
C GLU A 6 -5.94 2.63 -9.99
N VAL A 7 -5.77 1.83 -8.93
CA VAL A 7 -5.67 2.37 -7.56
C VAL A 7 -4.38 3.15 -7.37
N LEU A 8 -3.25 2.61 -7.81
CA LEU A 8 -1.98 3.32 -7.71
C LEU A 8 -1.95 4.57 -8.61
N GLY A 9 -2.66 4.57 -9.74
CA GLY A 9 -2.83 5.74 -10.60
C GLY A 9 -3.71 6.85 -10.01
N ARG A 10 -4.47 6.56 -8.95
CA ARG A 10 -5.26 7.55 -8.18
C ARG A 10 -4.49 8.15 -7.01
N LEU A 11 -3.36 7.55 -6.63
CA LEU A 11 -2.46 8.10 -5.62
C LEU A 11 -1.71 9.31 -6.17
N THR A 12 -1.30 10.19 -5.27
CA THR A 12 -0.40 11.28 -5.61
C THR A 12 1.01 10.77 -5.92
N PRO A 13 1.80 11.49 -6.73
CA PRO A 13 3.17 11.09 -7.04
C PRO A 13 4.06 10.99 -5.79
N GLU A 14 3.80 11.80 -4.77
CA GLU A 14 4.51 11.76 -3.49
C GLU A 14 4.22 10.46 -2.72
N GLU A 15 2.95 10.06 -2.61
CA GLU A 15 2.55 8.79 -1.98
C GLU A 15 3.15 7.59 -2.72
N VAL A 16 3.14 7.60 -4.05
CA VAL A 16 3.76 6.52 -4.86
C VAL A 16 5.27 6.47 -4.65
N ALA A 17 5.94 7.61 -4.56
CA ALA A 17 7.37 7.67 -4.27
C ALA A 17 7.69 7.14 -2.87
N GLU A 18 6.89 7.48 -1.86
CA GLU A 18 7.02 6.91 -0.51
C GLU A 18 6.80 5.39 -0.52
N LEU A 19 5.73 4.90 -1.15
CA LEU A 19 5.46 3.47 -1.26
C LEU A 19 6.62 2.71 -1.92
N ARG A 20 7.25 3.31 -2.94
CA ARG A 20 8.47 2.75 -3.57
C ARG A 20 9.67 2.77 -2.65
N SER A 21 9.86 3.84 -1.88
CA SER A 21 10.96 3.98 -0.91
C SER A 21 10.86 2.99 0.24
N LEU A 22 9.63 2.68 0.69
CA LEU A 22 9.35 1.69 1.72
C LEU A 22 9.72 0.26 1.30
N GLY A 23 9.52 -0.07 0.01
CA GLY A 23 9.80 -1.40 -0.52
C GLY A 23 8.80 -2.48 -0.07
N PRO A 24 9.02 -3.76 -0.44
CA PRO A 24 8.03 -4.82 -0.29
C PRO A 24 7.68 -5.21 1.14
N GLN A 25 8.60 -4.99 2.08
CA GLN A 25 8.41 -5.26 3.50
C GLN A 25 8.32 -3.96 4.32
N GLY A 26 8.23 -2.82 3.62
CA GLY A 26 8.12 -1.52 4.25
C GLY A 26 6.77 -1.35 4.92
N HIS A 27 6.82 -0.85 6.15
CA HIS A 27 5.64 -0.67 6.97
C HIS A 27 4.87 0.54 6.46
N LEU A 28 3.58 0.33 6.18
CA LEU A 28 2.68 1.37 5.73
C LEU A 28 2.28 2.26 6.92
N PRO A 29 2.68 3.54 6.91
CA PRO A 29 2.13 4.50 7.85
C PRO A 29 0.64 4.71 7.56
N ARG A 30 -0.08 5.22 8.56
CA ARG A 30 -1.54 5.38 8.51
C ARG A 30 -2.00 6.20 7.31
N HIS A 31 -1.29 7.27 6.94
CA HIS A 31 -1.67 8.12 5.82
C HIS A 31 -1.62 7.38 4.48
N LEU A 32 -0.65 6.48 4.26
CA LEU A 32 -0.60 5.66 3.04
C LEU A 32 -1.71 4.62 3.00
N VAL A 33 -2.10 4.06 4.15
CA VAL A 33 -3.28 3.19 4.25
C VAL A 33 -4.55 3.95 3.88
N GLU A 34 -4.72 5.17 4.41
CA GLU A 34 -5.86 6.04 4.11
C GLU A 34 -5.86 6.47 2.62
N ALA A 35 -4.69 6.72 2.04
CA ALA A 35 -4.53 7.03 0.62
C ALA A 35 -4.93 5.85 -0.28
N LEU A 36 -4.49 4.64 0.06
CA LEU A 36 -4.86 3.40 -0.65
C LEU A 36 -6.37 3.13 -0.55
N ASP A 37 -6.94 3.29 0.64
CA ASP A 37 -8.38 3.18 0.86
C ASP A 37 -9.15 4.19 -0.01
N ARG A 38 -8.77 5.47 0.03
CA ARG A 38 -9.36 6.53 -0.81
C ARG A 38 -9.27 6.18 -2.29
N ALA A 39 -8.10 5.76 -2.76
CA ALA A 39 -7.87 5.41 -4.16
C ALA A 39 -8.73 4.19 -4.59
N ALA A 40 -8.91 3.21 -3.71
CA ALA A 40 -9.74 2.03 -3.94
C ALA A 40 -11.26 2.30 -3.86
N GLY A 41 -11.68 3.49 -3.43
CA GLY A 41 -13.09 3.89 -3.41
C GLY A 41 -13.64 4.24 -2.02
N GLY A 42 -12.79 4.45 -1.02
CA GLY A 42 -13.18 4.94 0.31
C GLY A 42 -12.61 4.10 1.46
N THR A 43 -12.86 4.54 2.69
CA THR A 43 -12.32 3.93 3.92
C THR A 43 -12.58 2.41 3.96
N GLY A 44 -11.51 1.63 4.09
CA GLY A 44 -11.53 0.16 4.13
C GLY A 44 -11.55 -0.54 2.78
N SER A 45 -11.73 0.17 1.66
CA SER A 45 -11.69 -0.43 0.31
C SER A 45 -10.28 -0.85 -0.12
N GLY A 46 -9.24 -0.33 0.54
CA GLY A 46 -7.84 -0.62 0.26
C GLY A 46 -7.33 -1.94 0.87
N ARG A 47 -8.16 -2.65 1.64
CA ARG A 47 -7.80 -3.91 2.32
C ARG A 47 -7.31 -5.04 1.39
N GLY A 48 -7.54 -4.92 0.08
CA GLY A 48 -6.99 -5.85 -0.91
C GLY A 48 -5.53 -5.58 -1.30
N TYR A 49 -4.99 -4.41 -0.94
CA TYR A 49 -3.67 -3.90 -1.38
C TYR A 49 -2.59 -3.94 -0.30
N TYR A 50 -3.00 -4.10 0.96
CA TYR A 50 -2.11 -4.23 2.11
C TYR A 50 -2.54 -5.41 2.99
N VAL A 51 -1.59 -5.98 3.72
CA VAL A 51 -1.82 -7.07 4.67
C VAL A 51 -1.17 -6.74 6.01
N ALA A 52 -1.71 -7.28 7.09
CA ALA A 52 -1.04 -7.22 8.39
C ALA A 52 0.19 -8.13 8.36
N ASN A 53 1.37 -7.59 8.65
CA ASN A 53 2.65 -8.32 8.64
C ASN A 53 2.84 -9.23 9.87
N GLY A 54 1.78 -9.49 10.65
CA GLY A 54 1.84 -10.26 11.90
C GLY A 54 2.60 -9.56 13.05
N ASN A 55 3.50 -8.62 12.76
CA ASN A 55 4.14 -7.76 13.75
C ASN A 55 3.16 -6.68 14.22
N VAL A 56 3.14 -6.46 15.53
CA VAL A 56 2.42 -5.35 16.15
C VAL A 56 3.37 -4.20 16.42
N SER A 57 2.92 -2.96 16.17
CA SER A 57 3.65 -1.77 16.55
C SER A 57 3.75 -1.68 18.08
N SER A 58 4.68 -0.87 18.60
CA SER A 58 4.73 -0.55 20.04
C SER A 58 3.45 0.09 20.57
N THR A 59 2.58 0.59 19.69
CA THR A 59 1.25 1.13 19.99
C THR A 59 0.13 0.08 19.95
N GLY A 60 0.45 -1.20 19.73
CA GLY A 60 -0.48 -2.34 19.81
C GLY A 60 -1.31 -2.60 18.55
N GLY A 61 -1.07 -1.87 17.45
CA GLY A 61 -1.76 -2.08 16.18
C GLY A 61 -0.96 -2.99 15.23
N PRO A 62 -1.61 -3.82 14.39
CA PRO A 62 -0.90 -4.59 13.39
C PRO A 62 -0.19 -3.67 12.40
N LEU A 63 1.09 -3.93 12.16
CA LEU A 63 1.86 -3.22 11.16
C LEU A 63 1.40 -3.70 9.78
N MET A 64 0.87 -2.77 9.01
CA MET A 64 0.42 -3.03 7.66
C MET A 64 1.62 -2.97 6.72
N VAL A 65 1.69 -3.88 5.77
CA VAL A 65 2.67 -3.86 4.67
C VAL A 65 1.92 -4.00 3.36
N LEU A 66 2.51 -3.51 2.28
CA LEU A 66 1.97 -3.76 0.95
C LEU A 66 1.88 -5.27 0.71
N ARG A 67 0.81 -5.68 0.06
CA ARG A 67 0.69 -7.05 -0.41
C ARG A 67 1.76 -7.31 -1.46
N SER A 68 2.41 -8.48 -1.43
CA SER A 68 3.56 -8.81 -2.29
C SER A 68 3.32 -8.54 -3.78
N ASP A 69 2.11 -8.79 -4.29
CA ASP A 69 1.74 -8.53 -5.69
C ASP A 69 1.76 -7.02 -6.03
N VAL A 70 1.31 -6.17 -5.09
CA VAL A 70 1.28 -4.72 -5.23
C VAL A 70 2.69 -4.15 -5.10
N SER A 71 3.47 -4.66 -4.15
CA SER A 71 4.89 -4.31 -4.02
C SER A 71 5.67 -4.66 -5.28
N ASN A 72 5.49 -5.88 -5.81
CA ASN A 72 6.14 -6.29 -7.05
C ASN A 72 5.72 -5.43 -8.23
N TRP A 73 4.48 -4.97 -8.29
CA TRP A 73 4.04 -4.04 -9.34
C TRP A 73 4.68 -2.65 -9.19
N LEU A 74 4.90 -2.18 -7.95
CA LEU A 74 5.53 -0.89 -7.66
C LEU A 74 7.04 -0.89 -7.91
N THR A 75 7.73 -1.98 -7.56
CA THR A 75 9.20 -2.12 -7.63
C THR A 75 9.67 -2.78 -8.92
N GLY A 76 8.89 -3.72 -9.44
CA GLY A 76 9.06 -4.26 -10.78
C GLY A 76 8.32 -3.35 -11.73
N SER A 77 9.04 -2.41 -12.35
CA SER A 77 8.57 -1.69 -13.53
C SER A 77 7.72 -2.64 -14.37
N GLY A 78 6.42 -2.34 -14.51
CA GLY A 78 5.51 -3.13 -15.34
C GLY A 78 6.19 -3.39 -16.68
N SER A 79 6.68 -4.62 -16.85
CA SER A 79 7.49 -5.04 -17.98
C SER A 79 6.58 -5.42 -19.13
#